data_AF-A0A9E6W5K0-F1
#
_entry.id   AF-A0A9E6W5K0-F1
#
_cell.length_a   1.000
_cell.length_b   1.000
_cell.length_c   1.000
_cell.angle_alpha   90.00
_cell.angle_beta   90.00
_cell.angle_gamma   90.00
#
_symmetry.space_group_name_H-M   'P 1'
#
loop_
_entity.id
_entity.type
_entity.pdbx_description
1 polymer ?
#
loop_
_entity_poly.entity_id
_entity_poly.type
_entity_poly.pdbx_seq_one_letter_code
_entity_poly.pdbx_strand_id
1 'polypeptide(L)'
;MEKKIFYTDYEDESIFNGYNGEFQTEILRDWNHEVPSHVKVFNESKEDRNAVIYFALFLEFHINRSIETLFPDFDNYLGISKTSTSTKINLLASFRLFPRQIFQACRCVNNIRNEFAHEFSIISLDQLKILPENRKKSTVDKLITLTTEYEGDYEYETHTEDSDNLRNRYKSLCLNTITAFRIFQPQLIRLRDERIDRK
;
A
#
# COMPACT_ATOMS: atom_id res chain seq x y z
N MET A 1 -13.54 19.24 5.07
CA MET A 1 -12.69 19.19 3.87
C MET A 1 -13.15 17.98 3.09
N GLU A 2 -13.42 18.12 1.79
CA GLU A 2 -13.79 16.97 0.95
C GLU A 2 -12.57 16.04 0.81
N LYS A 3 -12.75 14.73 0.98
CA LYS A 3 -11.66 13.76 0.84
C LYS A 3 -11.28 13.66 -0.63
N LYS A 4 -9.99 13.48 -0.92
CA LYS A 4 -9.50 13.23 -2.27
C LYS A 4 -9.56 11.73 -2.58
N ILE A 5 -9.82 11.36 -3.83
CA ILE A 5 -9.81 9.95 -4.22
C ILE A 5 -8.36 9.43 -4.25
N PHE A 6 -8.08 8.37 -3.47
CA PHE A 6 -6.74 7.83 -3.27
C PHE A 6 -6.05 7.40 -4.57
N TYR A 7 -6.82 6.96 -5.57
CA TYR A 7 -6.29 6.44 -6.83
C TYR A 7 -6.13 7.49 -7.94
N THR A 8 -6.83 8.63 -7.84
CA THR A 8 -6.93 9.60 -8.94
C THR A 8 -6.49 11.01 -8.57
N ASP A 9 -6.04 11.24 -7.33
CA ASP A 9 -5.32 12.47 -6.99
C ASP A 9 -3.92 12.43 -7.59
N TYR A 10 -3.78 12.99 -8.79
CA TYR A 10 -2.54 12.89 -9.57
C TYR A 10 -1.50 13.96 -9.26
N GLU A 11 -1.83 15.01 -8.47
CA GLU A 11 -1.01 16.22 -8.14
C GLU A 11 0.38 16.28 -8.84
N ASP A 12 0.33 16.30 -10.17
CA ASP A 12 1.38 16.49 -11.19
C ASP A 12 2.61 15.54 -11.27
N GLU A 13 2.56 14.28 -10.83
CA GLU A 13 3.76 13.40 -10.95
C GLU A 13 3.57 12.06 -11.66
N SER A 14 2.37 11.47 -11.73
CA SER A 14 2.22 10.14 -12.32
C SER A 14 2.34 10.15 -13.84
N ILE A 15 3.04 9.20 -14.44
CA ILE A 15 3.02 9.02 -15.90
C ILE A 15 1.77 8.30 -16.40
N PHE A 16 1.01 7.66 -15.49
CA PHE A 16 -0.30 7.08 -15.80
C PHE A 16 -1.45 8.08 -15.66
N ASN A 17 -1.16 9.38 -15.77
CA ASN A 17 -2.17 10.44 -15.84
C ASN A 17 -3.17 10.13 -16.98
N GLY A 18 -4.45 10.03 -16.63
CA GLY A 18 -5.51 9.72 -17.60
C GLY A 18 -5.79 8.23 -17.81
N TYR A 19 -5.36 7.36 -16.90
CA TYR A 19 -5.91 6.00 -16.84
C TYR A 19 -7.44 6.06 -16.77
N ASN A 20 -8.10 5.39 -17.72
CA ASN A 20 -9.55 5.41 -17.93
C ASN A 20 -10.30 4.36 -17.09
N GLY A 21 -9.62 3.64 -16.18
CA GLY A 21 -10.26 2.59 -15.38
C GLY A 21 -10.52 1.30 -16.15
N GLU A 22 -9.85 1.06 -17.29
CA GLU A 22 -10.03 -0.17 -18.07
C GLU A 22 -9.72 -1.41 -17.20
N PHE A 23 -10.71 -2.29 -17.03
CA PHE A 23 -10.71 -3.45 -16.10
C PHE A 23 -10.78 -3.12 -14.60
N GLN A 24 -10.86 -1.85 -14.19
CA GLN A 24 -10.94 -1.48 -12.77
C GLN A 24 -12.11 -2.17 -12.06
N THR A 25 -13.30 -2.19 -12.65
CA THR A 25 -14.48 -2.85 -12.06
C THR A 25 -14.27 -4.35 -11.86
N GLU A 26 -13.63 -5.03 -12.81
CA GLU A 26 -13.34 -6.46 -12.71
C GLU A 26 -12.27 -6.73 -11.64
N ILE A 27 -11.19 -5.95 -11.64
CA ILE A 27 -10.13 -6.01 -10.63
C ILE A 27 -10.70 -5.78 -9.24
N LEU A 28 -11.57 -4.78 -9.07
CA LEU A 28 -12.23 -4.48 -7.80
C LEU A 28 -13.17 -5.60 -7.38
N ARG A 29 -13.96 -6.16 -8.30
CA ARG A 29 -14.86 -7.29 -8.02
C ARG A 29 -14.08 -8.49 -7.52
N ASP A 30 -13.05 -8.91 -8.25
CA ASP A 30 -12.24 -10.08 -7.91
C ASP A 30 -11.51 -9.85 -6.57
N TRP A 31 -10.99 -8.64 -6.36
CA TRP A 31 -10.39 -8.25 -5.10
C TRP A 31 -11.40 -8.29 -3.94
N ASN A 32 -12.61 -7.78 -4.11
CA ASN A 32 -13.66 -7.82 -3.08
C ASN A 32 -14.07 -9.25 -2.71
N HIS A 33 -13.80 -10.25 -3.56
CA HIS A 33 -13.95 -11.66 -3.20
C HIS A 33 -12.79 -12.19 -2.34
N GLU A 34 -11.56 -11.72 -2.57
CA GLU A 34 -10.37 -12.15 -1.82
C GLU A 34 -10.22 -11.45 -0.46
N VAL A 35 -10.49 -10.14 -0.41
CA VAL A 35 -10.28 -9.26 0.75
C VAL A 35 -10.89 -9.77 2.05
N PRO A 36 -12.13 -10.29 2.09
CA PRO A 36 -12.73 -10.77 3.33
C PRO A 36 -11.88 -11.82 4.03
N SER A 37 -11.18 -12.68 3.29
CA SER A 37 -10.30 -13.70 3.87
C SER A 37 -9.09 -13.09 4.57
N HIS A 38 -8.42 -12.12 3.94
CA HIS A 38 -7.29 -11.39 4.50
C HIS A 38 -7.70 -10.53 5.71
N VAL A 39 -8.88 -9.90 5.64
CA VAL A 39 -9.44 -9.08 6.71
C VAL A 39 -9.83 -9.93 7.90
N LYS A 40 -10.38 -11.13 7.69
CA LYS A 40 -10.68 -12.08 8.76
C LYS A 40 -9.42 -12.44 9.54
N VAL A 41 -8.32 -12.79 8.84
CA VAL A 41 -7.02 -13.06 9.47
C VAL A 41 -6.56 -11.87 10.32
N PHE A 42 -6.72 -10.65 9.80
CA PHE A 42 -6.37 -9.44 10.55
C PHE A 42 -7.24 -9.23 11.78
N ASN A 43 -8.57 -9.39 11.68
CA ASN A 43 -9.50 -9.14 12.78
C ASN A 43 -9.39 -10.20 13.90
N GLU A 44 -9.03 -11.44 13.57
CA GLU A 44 -8.91 -12.54 14.54
C GLU A 44 -7.60 -12.48 15.36
N SER A 45 -6.62 -11.69 14.94
CA SER A 45 -5.35 -11.55 15.66
C SER A 45 -5.54 -10.78 16.97
N LYS A 46 -5.19 -11.39 18.10
CA LYS A 46 -5.23 -10.74 19.42
C LYS A 46 -4.22 -9.61 19.57
N GLU A 47 -3.05 -9.78 18.96
CA GLU A 47 -2.00 -8.76 18.90
C GLU A 47 -1.95 -8.15 17.49
N ASP A 48 -1.68 -6.86 17.40
CA ASP A 48 -1.58 -6.20 16.09
C ASP A 48 -0.32 -6.62 15.34
N ARG A 49 0.72 -7.09 16.04
CA ARG A 49 2.02 -7.48 15.47
C ARG A 49 1.91 -8.41 14.27
N ASN A 50 1.26 -9.56 14.45
CA ASN A 50 1.14 -10.56 13.39
C ASN A 50 0.35 -10.01 12.20
N ALA A 51 -0.71 -9.26 12.50
CA ALA A 51 -1.60 -8.66 11.53
C ALA A 51 -0.88 -7.57 10.69
N VAL A 52 -0.06 -6.75 11.35
CA VAL A 52 0.79 -5.72 10.74
C VAL A 52 1.84 -6.35 9.84
N ILE A 53 2.57 -7.36 10.33
CA ILE A 53 3.60 -8.06 9.55
C ILE A 53 2.97 -8.72 8.33
N TYR A 54 1.83 -9.39 8.50
CA TYR A 54 1.10 -10.05 7.42
C TYR A 54 0.74 -9.08 6.28
N PHE A 55 0.09 -7.95 6.60
CA PHE A 55 -0.28 -6.97 5.58
C PHE A 55 0.93 -6.30 4.93
N ALA A 56 2.00 -6.05 5.68
CA ALA A 56 3.22 -5.50 5.11
C ALA A 56 3.88 -6.47 4.11
N LEU A 57 3.90 -7.78 4.42
CA LEU A 57 4.37 -8.80 3.49
C LEU A 57 3.47 -8.90 2.26
N PHE A 58 2.16 -8.77 2.43
CA PHE A 58 1.23 -8.81 1.30
C PHE A 58 1.38 -7.59 0.38
N LEU A 59 1.56 -6.41 0.97
CA LEU A 59 1.90 -5.20 0.21
C LEU A 59 3.26 -5.37 -0.51
N GLU A 60 4.26 -5.93 0.16
CA GLU A 60 5.57 -6.19 -0.45
C GLU A 60 5.47 -7.15 -1.63
N PHE A 61 4.60 -8.17 -1.57
CA PHE A 61 4.33 -9.04 -2.71
C PHE A 61 3.86 -8.25 -3.94
N HIS A 62 2.95 -7.29 -3.77
CA HIS A 62 2.49 -6.44 -4.87
C HIS A 62 3.56 -5.47 -5.39
N ILE A 63 4.43 -4.96 -4.52
CA ILE A 63 5.61 -4.18 -4.90
C ILE A 63 6.57 -5.04 -5.73
N ASN A 64 6.88 -6.26 -5.28
CA ASN A 64 7.76 -7.19 -6.00
C ASN A 64 7.20 -7.51 -7.38
N ARG A 65 5.91 -7.88 -7.46
CA ARG A 65 5.24 -8.17 -8.73
C ARG A 65 5.29 -6.99 -9.70
N SER A 66 5.17 -5.76 -9.20
CA SER A 66 5.28 -4.56 -10.02
C SER A 66 6.70 -4.36 -10.56
N ILE A 67 7.72 -4.62 -9.75
CA ILE A 67 9.13 -4.59 -10.17
C ILE A 67 9.40 -5.69 -11.21
N GLU A 68 8.99 -6.93 -10.94
CA GLU A 68 9.16 -8.08 -11.85
C GLU A 68 8.45 -7.86 -13.19
N THR A 69 7.28 -7.19 -13.16
CA THR A 69 6.59 -6.81 -14.39
C THR A 69 7.45 -5.87 -15.23
N LEU A 70 8.11 -4.87 -14.63
CA LEU A 70 8.96 -3.94 -15.37
C LEU A 70 10.34 -4.52 -15.70
N PHE A 71 10.84 -5.44 -14.87
CA PHE A 71 12.18 -6.00 -14.91
C PHE A 71 12.15 -7.50 -14.62
N PRO A 72 11.82 -8.36 -15.62
CA PRO A 72 11.67 -9.80 -15.41
C PRO A 72 12.89 -10.50 -14.79
N ASP A 73 14.11 -10.01 -15.04
CA ASP A 73 15.36 -10.57 -14.53
C ASP A 73 15.95 -9.79 -13.32
N PHE A 74 15.16 -8.95 -12.65
CA PHE A 74 15.66 -8.12 -11.54
C PHE A 74 16.27 -8.97 -10.41
N ASP A 75 15.70 -10.15 -10.17
CA ASP A 75 16.18 -11.09 -9.15
C ASP A 75 17.62 -11.56 -9.40
N ASN A 76 18.00 -11.76 -10.66
CA ASN A 76 19.37 -12.14 -11.03
C ASN A 76 20.37 -10.99 -10.85
N TYR A 77 19.91 -9.73 -10.95
CA TYR A 77 20.77 -8.56 -10.89
C TYR A 77 21.01 -8.05 -9.45
N LEU A 78 19.93 -7.84 -8.68
CA LEU A 78 20.00 -7.29 -7.32
C LEU A 78 19.45 -8.24 -6.25
N GLY A 79 18.68 -9.26 -6.64
CA GLY A 79 17.94 -10.11 -5.71
C GLY A 79 16.81 -9.34 -5.05
N ILE A 80 15.59 -9.45 -5.57
CA ILE A 80 14.35 -8.92 -4.97
C ILE A 80 14.24 -9.42 -3.53
N SER A 81 14.52 -10.71 -3.29
CA SER A 81 14.49 -11.30 -1.94
C SER A 81 15.50 -10.70 -0.96
N LYS A 82 16.61 -10.15 -1.44
CA LYS A 82 17.69 -9.55 -0.62
C LYS A 82 17.57 -8.04 -0.49
N THR A 83 16.84 -7.41 -1.40
CA THR A 83 16.66 -5.96 -1.45
C THR A 83 15.65 -5.53 -0.38
N SER A 84 15.96 -4.46 0.36
CA SER A 84 15.04 -3.94 1.38
C SER A 84 13.74 -3.39 0.77
N THR A 85 12.61 -3.54 1.47
CA THR A 85 11.30 -2.99 1.05
C THR A 85 11.39 -1.49 0.78
N SER A 86 12.14 -0.73 1.58
CA SER A 86 12.38 0.70 1.36
C SER A 86 13.06 0.99 0.01
N THR A 87 14.06 0.19 -0.36
CA THR A 87 14.76 0.31 -1.65
C THR A 87 13.81 0.01 -2.81
N LYS A 88 12.99 -1.05 -2.69
CA LYS A 88 11.98 -1.42 -3.69
C LYS A 88 10.94 -0.31 -3.92
N ILE A 89 10.44 0.28 -2.83
CA ILE A 89 9.51 1.41 -2.90
C ILE A 89 10.16 2.60 -3.60
N ASN A 90 11.39 2.95 -3.25
CA ASN A 90 12.10 4.07 -3.87
C ASN A 90 12.41 3.82 -5.35
N LEU A 91 12.74 2.59 -5.73
CA LEU A 91 12.92 2.20 -7.11
C LEU A 91 11.62 2.45 -7.91
N LEU A 92 10.49 1.90 -7.48
CA LEU A 92 9.20 2.12 -8.16
C LEU A 92 8.80 3.61 -8.18
N ALA A 93 9.00 4.32 -7.06
CA ALA A 93 8.67 5.74 -6.96
C ALA A 93 9.49 6.61 -7.92
N SER A 94 10.71 6.20 -8.26
CA SER A 94 11.56 6.95 -9.19
C SER A 94 11.02 6.98 -10.63
N PHE A 95 10.27 5.95 -11.03
CA PHE A 95 9.59 5.91 -12.33
C PHE A 95 8.33 6.76 -12.39
N ARG A 96 7.83 7.20 -11.22
CA ARG A 96 6.59 7.97 -11.09
C ARG A 96 5.41 7.33 -11.82
N LEU A 97 5.26 6.00 -11.71
CA LEU A 97 4.18 5.26 -12.38
C LEU A 97 2.83 5.41 -11.67
N PHE A 98 2.87 5.62 -10.36
CA PHE A 98 1.70 5.70 -9.51
C PHE A 98 1.60 7.09 -8.88
N PRO A 99 0.39 7.55 -8.53
CA PRO A 99 0.19 8.70 -7.66
C PRO A 99 1.06 8.69 -6.40
N ARG A 100 1.55 9.87 -6.00
CA ARG A 100 2.55 10.02 -4.92
C ARG A 100 2.08 9.44 -3.59
N GLN A 101 0.81 9.60 -3.26
CA GLN A 101 0.17 9.10 -2.04
C GLN A 101 0.26 7.58 -1.89
N ILE A 102 0.26 6.82 -3.00
CA ILE A 102 0.42 5.36 -2.96
C ILE A 102 1.80 4.99 -2.41
N PHE A 103 2.85 5.69 -2.88
CA PHE A 103 4.20 5.49 -2.35
C PHE A 103 4.37 6.02 -0.92
N GLN A 104 3.67 7.09 -0.55
CA GLN A 104 3.64 7.56 0.83
C GLN A 104 2.97 6.53 1.76
N ALA A 105 1.90 5.88 1.31
CA ALA A 105 1.24 4.80 2.02
C ALA A 105 2.15 3.58 2.17
N CYS A 106 2.86 3.18 1.11
CA CYS A 106 3.87 2.11 1.19
C CYS A 106 4.94 2.38 2.25
N ARG A 107 5.47 3.61 2.29
CA ARG A 107 6.46 4.01 3.30
C ARG A 107 5.88 3.99 4.71
N CYS A 108 4.65 4.49 4.88
CA CYS A 108 3.95 4.46 6.17
C CYS A 108 3.78 3.02 6.69
N VAL A 109 3.26 2.11 5.85
CA VAL A 109 3.10 0.68 6.18
C VAL A 109 4.43 0.04 6.55
N ASN A 110 5.48 0.27 5.76
CA ASN A 110 6.82 -0.26 6.03
C ASN A 110 7.41 0.29 7.34
N ASN A 111 7.24 1.58 7.62
CA ASN A 111 7.71 2.18 8.87
C ASN A 111 7.00 1.55 10.07
N ILE A 112 5.66 1.43 10.02
CA ILE A 112 4.87 0.75 11.07
C ILE A 112 5.35 -0.69 11.27
N ARG A 113 5.53 -1.46 10.18
CA ARG A 113 6.08 -2.82 10.25
C ARG A 113 7.45 -2.85 10.93
N ASN A 114 8.32 -1.89 10.66
CA ASN A 114 9.67 -1.85 11.25
C ASN A 114 9.62 -1.55 12.76
N GLU A 115 8.69 -0.71 13.21
CA GLU A 115 8.44 -0.51 14.65
C GLU A 115 8.09 -1.83 15.34
N PHE A 116 7.15 -2.59 14.78
CA PHE A 116 6.81 -3.91 15.31
C PHE A 116 7.97 -4.90 15.19
N ALA A 117 8.73 -4.90 14.09
CA ALA A 117 9.81 -5.85 13.88
C ALA A 117 11.02 -5.62 14.81
N HIS A 118 11.31 -4.38 15.19
CA HIS A 118 12.49 -4.03 15.99
C HIS A 118 12.21 -3.88 17.49
N GLU A 119 10.98 -3.54 17.89
CA GLU A 119 10.62 -3.33 19.28
C GLU A 119 9.70 -4.45 19.78
N PHE A 120 10.24 -5.41 20.55
CA PHE A 120 9.46 -6.54 21.08
C PHE A 120 8.32 -6.11 22.02
N SER A 121 8.43 -4.94 22.65
CA SER A 121 7.42 -4.40 23.58
C SER A 121 6.18 -3.84 22.89
N ILE A 122 6.24 -3.60 21.57
CA ILE A 122 5.11 -3.09 20.79
C ILE A 122 4.25 -4.26 20.33
N ILE A 123 3.07 -4.41 20.92
CA ILE A 123 2.08 -5.45 20.62
C ILE A 123 0.78 -4.87 20.02
N SER A 124 0.56 -3.56 20.16
CA SER A 124 -0.59 -2.85 19.58
C SER A 124 -0.21 -1.57 18.84
N LEU A 125 -1.04 -1.18 17.86
CA LEU A 125 -0.88 0.06 17.09
C LEU A 125 -1.03 1.31 17.97
N ASP A 126 -1.83 1.23 19.04
CA ASP A 126 -1.98 2.34 19.99
C ASP A 126 -0.70 2.67 20.74
N GLN A 127 0.18 1.69 20.98
CA GLN A 127 1.49 1.94 21.57
C GLN A 127 2.41 2.76 20.65
N LEU A 128 2.11 2.85 19.35
CA LEU A 128 2.86 3.73 18.46
C LEU A 128 2.62 5.23 18.75
N LYS A 129 1.53 5.58 19.45
CA LYS A 129 1.21 6.98 19.82
C LYS A 129 2.21 7.60 20.79
N ILE A 130 2.91 6.77 21.56
CA ILE A 130 3.91 7.20 22.57
C ILE A 130 5.35 7.12 22.05
N LEU A 131 5.55 6.83 20.76
CA LEU A 131 6.88 6.86 20.15
C LEU A 131 7.49 8.27 20.18
N PRO A 132 8.84 8.37 20.15
CA PRO A 132 9.52 9.63 19.91
C PRO A 132 9.01 10.33 18.65
N GLU A 133 9.00 11.66 18.67
CA GLU A 133 8.34 12.52 17.67
C GLU A 133 8.74 12.20 16.22
N ASN A 134 10.02 11.94 15.97
CA ASN A 134 10.51 11.59 14.63
C ASN A 134 9.92 10.27 14.11
N ARG A 135 9.81 9.25 14.95
CA ARG A 135 9.24 7.94 14.61
C ARG A 135 7.73 8.04 14.44
N LYS A 136 7.05 8.70 15.39
CA LYS A 136 5.61 8.94 15.38
C LYS A 136 5.15 9.68 14.11
N LYS A 137 5.87 10.72 13.70
CA LYS A 137 5.60 11.48 12.47
C LYS A 137 5.59 10.60 11.22
N SER A 138 6.48 9.62 11.17
CA SER A 138 6.63 8.70 10.02
C SER A 138 5.68 7.50 10.04
N THR A 139 4.95 7.29 11.15
CA THR A 139 4.06 6.17 11.40
C THR A 139 2.63 6.63 11.64
N VAL A 140 2.26 6.91 12.89
CA VAL A 140 0.88 7.21 13.33
C VAL A 140 0.38 8.50 12.71
N ASP A 141 1.17 9.58 12.75
CA ASP A 141 0.70 10.85 12.21
C ASP A 141 0.52 10.74 10.70
N LYS A 142 1.45 10.05 10.02
CA LYS A 142 1.32 9.82 8.58
C LYS A 142 0.13 8.93 8.22
N LEU A 143 -0.16 7.91 9.04
CA LEU A 143 -1.34 7.06 8.89
C LEU A 143 -2.62 7.87 9.01
N ILE A 144 -2.73 8.71 10.04
CA ILE A 144 -3.88 9.59 10.26
C ILE A 144 -4.03 10.58 9.11
N THR A 145 -2.94 11.23 8.69
CA THR A 145 -2.94 12.14 7.54
C THR A 145 -3.49 11.44 6.29
N LEU A 146 -2.92 10.30 5.90
CA LEU A 146 -3.33 9.60 4.67
C LEU A 146 -4.79 9.11 4.72
N THR A 147 -5.25 8.62 5.87
CA THR A 147 -6.63 8.09 6.01
C THR A 147 -7.69 9.17 6.23
N THR A 148 -7.28 10.40 6.56
CA THR A 148 -8.15 11.57 6.67
C THR A 148 -8.20 12.37 5.37
N GLU A 149 -7.09 12.51 4.65
CA GLU A 149 -7.01 13.25 3.39
C GLU A 149 -7.59 12.49 2.20
N TYR A 150 -7.45 11.16 2.20
CA TYR A 150 -7.82 10.33 1.07
C TYR A 150 -8.98 9.37 1.39
N GLU A 151 -9.84 9.17 0.40
CA GLU A 151 -10.88 8.16 0.35
C GLU A 151 -10.47 7.07 -0.63
N GLY A 152 -10.55 5.81 -0.20
CA GLY A 152 -10.30 4.65 -1.05
C GLY A 152 -11.56 3.83 -1.28
N ASP A 153 -11.43 2.80 -2.11
CA ASP A 153 -12.55 1.93 -2.52
C ASP A 153 -12.92 0.87 -1.48
N TYR A 154 -12.22 0.83 -0.34
CA TYR A 154 -12.45 -0.22 0.65
C TYR A 154 -13.73 0.04 1.46
N GLU A 155 -14.79 -0.65 1.06
CA GLU A 155 -16.22 -0.57 1.46
C GLU A 155 -16.53 -0.77 2.96
N TYR A 156 -15.55 -0.95 3.83
CA TYR A 156 -15.74 -1.09 5.30
C TYR A 156 -15.36 0.16 6.10
N GLU A 157 -15.02 1.27 5.45
CA GLU A 157 -14.81 2.56 6.10
C GLU A 157 -16.11 3.26 6.55
N THR A 158 -17.28 2.75 6.14
CA THR A 158 -18.53 3.52 6.19
C THR A 158 -19.38 3.37 7.45
N HIS A 159 -19.08 2.47 8.40
CA HIS A 159 -20.04 2.21 9.48
C HIS A 159 -19.45 2.33 10.90
N THR A 160 -19.83 3.45 11.53
CA THR A 160 -19.85 3.84 12.96
C THR A 160 -18.65 4.65 13.46
N GLU A 161 -18.93 5.79 14.13
CA GLU A 161 -17.96 6.67 14.80
C GLU A 161 -17.13 5.93 15.88
N ASP A 162 -17.64 4.80 16.39
CA ASP A 162 -16.93 3.88 17.30
C ASP A 162 -15.85 3.00 16.62
N SER A 163 -15.75 3.04 15.28
CA SER A 163 -14.82 2.24 14.49
C SER A 163 -13.52 2.95 14.10
N ASP A 164 -13.40 4.25 14.39
CA ASP A 164 -12.22 5.05 14.00
C ASP A 164 -11.03 4.87 14.95
N ASN A 165 -10.38 3.71 14.86
CA ASN A 165 -9.16 3.40 15.59
C ASN A 165 -7.97 3.15 14.65
N LEU A 166 -6.75 3.18 15.22
CA LEU A 166 -5.52 3.00 14.42
C LEU A 166 -5.47 1.67 13.68
N ARG A 167 -6.10 0.63 14.25
CA ARG A 167 -6.17 -0.71 13.64
C ARG A 167 -7.01 -0.70 12.36
N ASN A 168 -8.18 -0.06 12.38
CA ASN A 168 -9.02 0.09 11.21
C ASN A 168 -8.39 1.05 10.17
N ARG A 169 -7.78 2.15 10.60
CA ARG A 169 -7.02 3.04 9.71
C ARG A 169 -5.87 2.32 9.01
N TYR A 170 -5.07 1.54 9.76
CA TYR A 170 -3.95 0.78 9.18
C TYR A 170 -4.44 -0.26 8.16
N LYS A 171 -5.51 -0.99 8.51
CA LYS A 171 -6.16 -1.95 7.61
C LYS A 171 -6.65 -1.29 6.33
N SER A 172 -7.39 -0.19 6.44
CA SER A 172 -7.86 0.62 5.30
C SER A 172 -6.69 1.04 4.42
N LEU A 173 -5.64 1.62 5.01
CA LEU A 173 -4.46 2.07 4.26
C LEU A 173 -3.80 0.92 3.50
N CYS A 174 -3.60 -0.24 4.15
CA CYS A 174 -3.01 -1.41 3.51
C CYS A 174 -3.85 -1.88 2.32
N LEU A 175 -5.15 -2.03 2.51
CA LEU A 175 -6.06 -2.53 1.49
C LEU A 175 -6.15 -1.56 0.32
N ASN A 176 -6.34 -0.26 0.57
CA ASN A 176 -6.35 0.77 -0.48
C ASN A 176 -5.03 0.79 -1.25
N THR A 177 -3.88 0.63 -0.58
CA THR A 177 -2.57 0.58 -1.25
C THR A 177 -2.42 -0.67 -2.12
N ILE A 178 -2.84 -1.84 -1.63
CA ILE A 178 -2.83 -3.09 -2.40
C ILE A 178 -3.77 -2.99 -3.61
N THR A 179 -4.98 -2.47 -3.41
CA THR A 179 -5.95 -2.20 -4.49
C THR A 179 -5.31 -1.34 -5.57
N ALA A 180 -4.59 -0.27 -5.18
CA ALA A 180 -3.93 0.61 -6.15
C ALA A 180 -2.93 -0.15 -7.02
N PHE A 181 -2.09 -1.01 -6.44
CA PHE A 181 -1.16 -1.85 -7.23
C PHE A 181 -1.88 -2.75 -8.23
N ARG A 182 -3.04 -3.31 -7.86
CA ARG A 182 -3.84 -4.14 -8.77
C ARG A 182 -4.47 -3.30 -9.88
N ILE A 183 -5.08 -2.17 -9.53
CA ILE A 183 -5.74 -1.25 -10.47
C ILE A 183 -4.76 -0.80 -11.57
N PHE A 184 -3.52 -0.47 -11.19
CA PHE A 184 -2.50 0.02 -12.11
C PHE A 184 -1.67 -1.10 -12.79
N GLN A 185 -1.90 -2.36 -12.42
CA GLN A 185 -1.14 -3.50 -12.96
C GLN A 185 -1.28 -3.65 -14.49
N PRO A 186 -2.47 -3.50 -15.11
CA PRO A 186 -2.61 -3.59 -16.56
C PRO A 186 -1.75 -2.54 -17.30
N GLN A 187 -1.60 -1.34 -16.74
CA GLN A 187 -0.81 -0.25 -17.33
C GLN A 187 0.68 -0.56 -17.23
N LEU A 188 1.14 -1.19 -16.14
CA LEU A 188 2.51 -1.69 -16.02
C LEU A 188 2.82 -2.74 -17.09
N ILE A 189 1.91 -3.70 -17.29
CA ILE A 189 2.06 -4.75 -18.31
C ILE A 189 2.11 -4.11 -19.71
N ARG A 190 1.18 -3.21 -20.00
CA ARG A 190 1.14 -2.48 -21.27
C ARG A 190 2.42 -1.67 -21.51
N LEU A 191 2.92 -0.95 -20.50
CA LEU A 191 4.16 -0.17 -20.60
C LEU A 191 5.37 -1.06 -20.92
N ARG A 192 5.44 -2.26 -20.34
CA ARG A 192 6.46 -3.26 -20.65
C ARG A 192 6.36 -3.71 -22.10
N ASP A 193 5.16 -4.03 -22.56
CA ASP A 193 4.92 -4.62 -23.87
C ASP A 193 5.04 -3.59 -25.02
N GLU A 194 4.62 -2.34 -24.81
CA GLU A 194 4.70 -1.24 -25.81
C GLU A 194 6.14 -0.94 -26.27
N ARG A 195 7.16 -1.30 -25.49
CA ARG A 195 8.57 -1.12 -25.89
C ARG A 195 9.15 -2.29 -26.66
N ILE A 196 8.55 -3.48 -26.62
CA ILE A 196 9.04 -4.68 -27.31
C ILE A 196 8.73 -4.60 -28.82
N ASP A 197 7.73 -3.83 -29.23
CA ASP A 197 7.28 -3.72 -30.63
C ASP A 197 7.99 -2.64 -31.47
N ARG A 198 9.06 -2.01 -30.97
CA ARG A 198 9.92 -1.16 -31.83
C ARG A 198 10.86 -2.04 -32.64
N LYS A 199 10.37 -2.49 -33.80
CA LYS A 199 11.17 -3.00 -34.93
C LYS A 199 12.20 -1.98 -35.41
#